data_AF-A0A1U8F9M3-F1
#
_entry.id   AF-A0A1U8F9M3-F1
#
_cell.length_a   1.000
_cell.length_b   1.000
_cell.length_c   1.000
_cell.angle_alpha   90.00
_cell.angle_beta   90.00
_cell.angle_gamma   90.00
#
_symmetry.space_group_name_H-M   'P 1'
#
loop_
_entity.id
_entity.type
_entity.pdbx_description
1 polymer ?
#
loop_
_entity_poly.entity_id
_entity_poly.type
_entity_poly.pdbx_seq_one_letter_code
_entity_poly.pdbx_strand_id
1 'polypeptide(L)'
;MDAPNLVNIHVKLLAFDFLTLKPIPLDPTSFSRKGKRLSRAETVGIVVTRDFKPSRFLKFDIDDGTGCIPCILWLNQETSPHFSRRCPSDVRLISQMAADFSAQVQLGVIARVRGKITSYRGSIQITVSDVVIERDPNSQILHWLHCLRLARNCYDKVVVPPTA
;
A
#
# COMPACT_ATOMS: atom_id res chain seq x y z
N MET A 1 27.07 7.18 7.61
CA MET A 1 26.10 6.14 8.01
C MET A 1 25.03 6.11 6.95
N ASP A 2 24.81 4.99 6.29
CA ASP A 2 23.78 4.87 5.26
C ASP A 2 22.39 5.00 5.88
N ALA A 3 21.49 5.70 5.19
CA ALA A 3 20.11 5.84 5.64
C ALA A 3 19.45 4.44 5.74
N PRO A 4 18.59 4.19 6.75
CA PRO A 4 17.96 2.88 6.91
C PRO A 4 17.17 2.51 5.64
N ASN A 5 17.51 1.35 5.08
CA ASN A 5 16.85 0.79 3.91
C ASN A 5 15.54 0.10 4.34
N LEU A 6 14.40 0.67 3.97
CA LEU A 6 13.07 0.16 4.34
C LEU A 6 12.41 -0.62 3.19
N VAL A 7 13.21 -1.09 2.23
CA VAL A 7 12.72 -1.95 1.15
C VAL A 7 12.12 -3.22 1.72
N ASN A 8 10.99 -3.65 1.15
CA ASN A 8 10.19 -4.81 1.54
C ASN A 8 9.49 -4.72 2.91
N ILE A 9 9.58 -3.59 3.60
CA ILE A 9 8.80 -3.32 4.81
C ILE A 9 7.54 -2.53 4.43
N HIS A 10 6.37 -2.96 4.91
CA HIS A 10 5.14 -2.18 4.77
C HIS A 10 5.23 -0.94 5.67
N VAL A 11 5.72 0.17 5.12
CA VAL A 11 5.76 1.43 5.86
C VAL A 11 4.36 1.99 6.04
N LYS A 12 4.09 2.54 7.22
CA LYS A 12 2.80 3.12 7.58
C LYS A 12 2.87 4.60 7.29
N LEU A 13 2.07 5.09 6.35
CA LEU A 13 2.02 6.49 5.96
C LEU A 13 0.57 6.94 5.85
N LEU A 14 0.35 8.24 5.99
CA LEU A 14 -0.94 8.87 5.69
C LEU A 14 -1.04 9.17 4.19
N ALA A 15 -2.24 9.40 3.69
CA ALA A 15 -2.50 9.64 2.28
C ALA A 15 -1.73 10.85 1.75
N PHE A 16 -1.74 11.98 2.46
CA PHE A 16 -0.97 13.15 2.04
C PHE A 16 0.52 12.85 1.87
N ASP A 17 1.09 12.00 2.74
CA ASP A 17 2.49 11.59 2.65
C ASP A 17 2.73 10.73 1.41
N PHE A 18 1.86 9.74 1.14
CA PHE A 18 1.95 8.91 -0.06
C PHE A 18 1.90 9.74 -1.34
N LEU A 19 1.01 10.73 -1.41
CA LEU A 19 0.81 11.58 -2.59
C LEU A 19 2.01 12.50 -2.88
N THR A 20 2.91 12.70 -1.91
CA THR A 20 4.16 13.45 -2.11
C THR A 20 5.35 12.58 -2.52
N LEU A 21 5.21 11.25 -2.50
CA LEU A 21 6.29 10.34 -2.86
C LEU A 21 6.67 10.49 -4.33
N LYS A 22 7.98 10.47 -4.59
CA LYS A 22 8.54 10.45 -5.94
C LYS A 22 9.24 9.13 -6.21
N PRO A 23 9.07 8.55 -7.41
CA PRO A 23 9.84 7.37 -7.82
C PRO A 23 11.33 7.73 -7.88
N ILE A 24 12.19 6.77 -7.61
CA ILE A 24 13.63 6.94 -7.74
C ILE A 24 13.98 6.85 -9.25
N PRO A 25 14.70 7.82 -9.84
CA PRO A 25 14.93 7.88 -11.30
C PRO A 25 15.53 6.62 -11.93
N LEU A 26 16.35 5.88 -11.18
CA LEU A 26 17.02 4.65 -11.62
C LEU A 26 16.33 3.36 -11.12
N ASP A 27 15.28 3.48 -10.31
CA ASP A 27 14.50 2.35 -9.80
C ASP A 27 13.03 2.76 -9.68
N PRO A 28 12.22 2.59 -10.74
CA PRO A 28 10.81 2.97 -10.75
C PRO A 28 9.95 2.10 -9.82
N THR A 29 10.51 1.02 -9.27
CA THR A 29 9.83 0.15 -8.29
C THR A 29 10.01 0.61 -6.86
N SER A 30 10.86 1.64 -6.65
CA SER A 30 11.14 2.23 -5.36
C SER A 30 10.83 3.72 -5.34
N PHE A 31 10.47 4.20 -4.16
CA PHE A 31 10.10 5.58 -3.88
C PHE A 31 11.00 6.13 -2.78
N SER A 32 11.11 7.45 -2.69
CA SER A 32 11.92 8.10 -1.66
C SER A 32 11.12 9.06 -0.81
N ARG A 33 11.33 9.00 0.50
CA ARG A 33 10.95 10.05 1.47
C ARG A 33 12.18 10.42 2.27
N LYS A 34 12.60 11.70 2.19
CA LYS A 34 13.75 12.24 2.94
C LYS A 34 15.01 11.35 2.86
N GLY A 35 15.29 10.80 1.67
CA GLY A 35 16.45 9.95 1.42
C GLY A 35 16.27 8.46 1.76
N LYS A 36 15.10 8.06 2.29
CA LYS A 36 14.81 6.65 2.63
C LYS A 36 14.05 5.99 1.52
N ARG A 37 14.56 4.82 1.10
CA ARG A 37 13.95 4.01 0.04
C ARG A 37 12.76 3.23 0.59
N LEU A 38 11.64 3.32 -0.11
CA LEU A 38 10.35 2.70 0.22
C LEU A 38 9.87 1.87 -0.99
N SER A 39 9.28 0.70 -0.75
CA SER A 39 8.69 -0.12 -1.83
C SER A 39 7.34 -0.73 -1.47
N ARG A 40 6.98 -0.76 -0.19
CA ARG A 40 5.76 -1.36 0.33
C ARG A 40 5.10 -0.45 1.34
N ALA A 41 3.78 -0.54 1.43
CA ALA A 41 2.95 0.36 2.19
C ALA A 41 1.88 -0.37 2.99
N GLU A 42 1.50 0.22 4.12
CA GLU A 42 0.27 -0.04 4.85
C GLU A 42 -0.49 1.28 5.00
N THR A 43 -1.78 1.27 4.70
CA THR A 43 -2.71 2.39 4.93
C THR A 43 -3.97 1.89 5.63
N VAL A 44 -4.63 2.75 6.39
CA VAL A 44 -5.92 2.49 7.03
C VAL A 44 -6.83 3.68 6.83
N GLY A 45 -8.04 3.43 6.36
CA GLY A 45 -9.04 4.47 6.14
C GLY A 45 -10.36 3.90 5.64
N ILE A 46 -11.26 4.78 5.23
CA ILE A 46 -12.59 4.43 4.73
C ILE A 46 -12.50 4.14 3.23
N VAL A 47 -13.15 3.07 2.78
CA VAL A 47 -13.32 2.80 1.35
C VAL A 47 -14.35 3.78 0.78
N VAL A 48 -13.90 4.71 -0.06
CA VAL A 48 -14.75 5.78 -0.62
C VAL A 48 -15.12 5.58 -2.09
N THR A 49 -14.39 4.74 -2.82
CA THR A 49 -14.74 4.34 -4.19
C THR A 49 -14.65 2.83 -4.35
N ARG A 50 -15.35 2.29 -5.35
CA ARG A 50 -15.33 0.85 -5.67
C ARG A 50 -15.66 0.60 -7.15
N ASP A 51 -14.64 0.55 -8.00
CA ASP A 51 -14.75 0.17 -9.41
C ASP A 51 -14.31 -1.30 -9.60
N PHE A 52 -15.30 -2.18 -9.73
CA PHE A 52 -15.09 -3.62 -9.89
C PHE A 52 -15.08 -4.01 -11.37
N LYS A 53 -13.96 -4.56 -11.83
CA LYS A 53 -13.81 -5.16 -13.17
C LYS A 53 -13.62 -6.68 -13.03
N PRO A 54 -14.67 -7.49 -13.29
CA PRO A 54 -14.62 -8.94 -13.15
C PRO A 54 -13.43 -9.56 -13.88
N SER A 55 -12.79 -10.55 -13.24
CA SER A 55 -11.62 -11.28 -13.77
C SER A 55 -10.43 -10.40 -14.18
N ARG A 56 -10.40 -9.15 -13.73
CA ARG A 56 -9.32 -8.18 -14.01
C ARG A 56 -8.79 -7.58 -12.72
N PHE A 57 -9.55 -6.69 -12.10
CA PHE A 57 -9.15 -6.02 -10.87
C PHE A 57 -10.34 -5.36 -10.17
N LEU A 58 -10.18 -5.13 -8.87
CA LEU A 58 -10.97 -4.17 -8.11
C LEU A 58 -10.09 -2.93 -7.87
N LYS A 59 -10.56 -1.76 -8.28
CA LYS A 59 -9.98 -0.46 -7.92
C LYS A 59 -10.86 0.19 -6.85
N PHE A 60 -10.24 0.67 -5.79
CA PHE A 60 -10.93 1.37 -4.72
C PHE A 60 -9.98 2.37 -4.07
N ASP A 61 -10.50 3.47 -3.54
CA ASP A 61 -9.70 4.47 -2.86
C ASP A 61 -9.92 4.38 -1.35
N ILE A 62 -8.83 4.50 -0.60
CA ILE A 62 -8.82 4.61 0.86
C ILE A 62 -8.67 6.08 1.22
N ASP A 63 -9.68 6.65 1.88
CA ASP A 63 -9.64 7.98 2.47
C ASP A 63 -9.33 7.86 3.96
N ASP A 64 -8.18 8.40 4.38
CA ASP A 64 -7.82 8.44 5.79
C ASP A 64 -8.16 9.76 6.47
N GLY A 65 -8.71 10.75 5.75
CA GLY A 65 -8.97 12.12 6.20
C GLY A 65 -7.90 13.13 5.79
N THR A 66 -6.78 12.68 5.21
CA THR A 66 -5.71 13.54 4.67
C THR A 66 -5.61 13.51 3.14
N GLY A 67 -6.42 12.67 2.51
CA GLY A 67 -6.46 12.46 1.06
C GLY A 67 -6.89 11.03 0.74
N CYS A 68 -6.99 10.72 -0.55
CA CYS A 68 -7.41 9.40 -1.03
C CYS A 68 -6.26 8.68 -1.74
N ILE A 69 -5.99 7.44 -1.34
CA ILE A 69 -4.97 6.58 -2.00
C ILE A 69 -5.64 5.49 -2.84
N PRO A 70 -5.42 5.48 -4.16
CA PRO A 70 -5.88 4.40 -5.01
C PRO A 70 -5.23 3.07 -4.65
N CYS A 71 -6.06 2.05 -4.50
CA CYS A 71 -5.70 0.67 -4.20
C CYS A 71 -6.19 -0.24 -5.34
N ILE A 72 -5.28 -1.05 -5.88
CA ILE A 72 -5.55 -1.96 -6.99
C ILE A 72 -5.37 -3.40 -6.50
N LEU A 73 -6.48 -4.13 -6.40
CA LEU A 73 -6.50 -5.56 -6.12
C LEU A 73 -6.68 -6.32 -7.44
N TRP A 74 -5.66 -7.05 -7.87
CA TRP A 74 -5.73 -7.87 -9.08
C TRP A 74 -6.57 -9.12 -8.87
N LEU A 75 -7.37 -9.48 -9.86
CA LEU A 75 -8.33 -10.61 -9.85
C LEU A 75 -8.13 -11.53 -11.07
N ASN A 76 -6.96 -11.47 -11.69
CA ASN A 76 -6.60 -12.18 -12.91
C ASN A 76 -5.48 -13.21 -12.68
N GLN A 77 -5.39 -13.76 -11.47
CA GLN A 77 -4.34 -14.70 -11.05
C GLN A 77 -4.26 -15.90 -12.00
N GLU A 78 -5.40 -16.46 -12.39
CA GLU A 78 -5.48 -17.67 -13.23
C GLU A 78 -5.23 -17.39 -14.72
N THR A 79 -5.41 -16.15 -15.18
CA THR A 79 -5.28 -15.78 -16.60
C THR A 79 -4.00 -14.99 -16.90
N SER A 80 -3.35 -14.42 -15.89
CA SER A 80 -2.18 -13.58 -16.05
C SER A 80 -0.90 -14.42 -16.28
N PRO A 81 -0.11 -14.11 -17.33
CA PRO A 81 1.18 -14.76 -17.57
C PRO A 81 2.16 -14.64 -16.40
N HIS A 82 1.99 -13.66 -15.52
CA HIS A 82 2.79 -13.48 -14.30
C HIS A 82 2.81 -14.72 -13.41
N PHE A 83 1.72 -15.48 -13.39
CA PHE A 83 1.57 -16.66 -12.54
C PHE A 83 1.90 -17.98 -13.25
N SER A 84 2.21 -17.95 -14.55
CA SER A 84 2.49 -19.15 -15.37
C SER A 84 3.59 -20.06 -14.82
N ARG A 85 4.56 -19.50 -14.09
CA ARG A 85 5.69 -20.24 -13.49
C ARG A 85 5.39 -20.79 -12.09
N ARG A 86 4.21 -20.51 -11.52
CA ARG A 86 3.84 -20.96 -10.16
C ARG A 86 3.06 -22.27 -10.21
N CYS A 87 3.07 -22.98 -9.09
CA CYS A 87 2.25 -24.17 -8.93
C CYS A 87 0.76 -23.84 -9.09
N PRO A 88 -0.02 -24.57 -9.89
CA PRO A 88 -1.44 -24.27 -10.11
C PRO A 88 -2.29 -24.22 -8.84
N SER A 89 -2.00 -25.07 -7.84
CA SER A 89 -2.72 -25.05 -6.56
C SER A 89 -2.50 -23.74 -5.79
N ASP A 90 -1.27 -23.21 -5.80
CA ASP A 90 -0.94 -21.95 -5.15
C ASP A 90 -1.63 -20.77 -5.85
N VAL A 91 -1.68 -20.81 -7.19
CA VAL A 91 -2.37 -19.78 -7.98
C VAL A 91 -3.86 -19.75 -7.64
N ARG A 92 -4.50 -20.92 -7.52
CA ARG A 92 -5.91 -21.03 -7.11
C ARG A 92 -6.14 -20.49 -5.69
N LEU A 93 -5.25 -20.77 -4.75
CA LEU A 93 -5.35 -20.23 -3.39
C LEU A 93 -5.25 -18.70 -3.38
N ILE A 94 -4.29 -18.14 -4.10
CA ILE A 94 -4.12 -16.68 -4.23
C ILE A 94 -5.34 -16.05 -4.92
N SER A 95 -5.89 -16.71 -5.96
CA SER A 95 -7.11 -16.29 -6.66
C SER A 95 -8.30 -16.23 -5.70
N GLN A 96 -8.50 -17.29 -4.91
CA GLN A 96 -9.57 -17.36 -3.91
C GLN A 96 -9.43 -16.27 -2.85
N MET A 97 -8.23 -16.07 -2.29
CA MET A 97 -7.98 -14.99 -1.32
C MET A 97 -8.29 -13.61 -1.90
N ALA A 98 -7.91 -13.37 -3.16
CA ALA A 98 -8.21 -12.10 -3.83
C ALA A 98 -9.72 -11.91 -4.06
N ALA A 99 -10.44 -12.98 -4.42
CA ALA A 99 -11.89 -12.95 -4.51
C ALA A 99 -12.54 -12.62 -3.15
N ASP A 100 -12.09 -13.26 -2.07
CA ASP A 100 -12.58 -13.03 -0.71
C ASP A 100 -12.32 -11.58 -0.25
N PHE A 101 -11.13 -11.04 -0.52
CA PHE A 101 -10.83 -9.63 -0.27
C PHE A 101 -11.74 -8.71 -1.08
N SER A 102 -11.98 -9.01 -2.36
CA SER A 102 -12.84 -8.19 -3.22
C SER A 102 -14.30 -8.14 -2.77
N ALA A 103 -14.77 -9.22 -2.14
CA ALA A 103 -16.10 -9.32 -1.56
C ALA A 103 -16.22 -8.51 -0.26
N GLN A 104 -15.16 -8.47 0.54
CA GLN A 104 -15.12 -7.73 1.81
C GLN A 104 -14.96 -6.22 1.63
N VAL A 105 -14.23 -5.77 0.59
CA VAL A 105 -14.06 -4.35 0.29
C VAL A 105 -15.38 -3.77 -0.22
N GLN A 106 -16.10 -3.08 0.66
CA GLN A 106 -17.38 -2.40 0.38
C GLN A 106 -17.28 -0.92 0.71
N LEU A 107 -18.11 -0.08 0.08
CA LEU A 107 -18.13 1.35 0.39
C LEU A 107 -18.48 1.60 1.87
N GLY A 108 -17.80 2.56 2.48
CA GLY A 108 -18.04 3.00 3.85
C GLY A 108 -17.39 2.14 4.95
N VAL A 109 -16.79 0.99 4.61
CA VAL A 109 -16.07 0.18 5.60
C VAL A 109 -14.67 0.75 5.87
N ILE A 110 -14.17 0.53 7.09
CA ILE A 110 -12.78 0.82 7.42
C ILE A 110 -11.93 -0.37 6.99
N ALA A 111 -10.94 -0.13 6.13
CA ALA A 111 -10.04 -1.16 5.63
C ALA A 111 -8.58 -0.82 5.95
N ARG A 112 -7.84 -1.81 6.45
CA ARG A 112 -6.38 -1.82 6.46
C ARG A 112 -5.91 -2.50 5.19
N VAL A 113 -5.16 -1.77 4.36
CA VAL A 113 -4.63 -2.25 3.09
C VAL A 113 -3.12 -2.31 3.17
N ARG A 114 -2.54 -3.45 2.75
CA ARG A 114 -1.10 -3.62 2.57
C ARG A 114 -0.77 -3.95 1.13
N GLY A 115 0.34 -3.43 0.63
CA GLY A 115 0.73 -3.71 -0.73
C GLY A 115 2.05 -3.10 -1.16
N LYS A 116 2.34 -3.23 -2.46
CA LYS A 116 3.47 -2.56 -3.11
C LYS A 116 3.08 -1.14 -3.49
N ILE A 117 3.99 -0.20 -3.27
CA ILE A 117 3.84 1.16 -3.80
C ILE A 117 4.14 1.07 -5.30
N THR A 118 3.27 1.61 -6.12
CA THR A 118 3.39 1.62 -7.59
C THR A 118 2.96 2.98 -8.11
N SER A 119 3.36 3.31 -9.34
CA SER A 119 2.84 4.48 -10.05
C SER A 119 2.16 4.03 -11.34
N TYR A 120 1.01 4.62 -11.63
CA TYR A 120 0.31 4.45 -12.91
C TYR A 120 -0.05 5.82 -13.47
N ARG A 121 0.40 6.10 -14.69
CA ARG A 121 0.21 7.40 -15.37
C ARG A 121 0.59 8.60 -14.48
N GLY A 122 1.69 8.47 -13.74
CA GLY A 122 2.21 9.53 -12.85
C GLY A 122 1.52 9.64 -11.49
N SER A 123 0.46 8.86 -11.23
CA SER A 123 -0.23 8.85 -9.94
C SER A 123 0.25 7.68 -9.07
N ILE A 124 0.47 7.92 -7.78
CA ILE A 124 0.80 6.87 -6.80
C ILE A 124 -0.44 6.01 -6.54
N GLN A 125 -0.23 4.70 -6.42
CA GLN A 125 -1.25 3.74 -6.03
C GLN A 125 -0.62 2.56 -5.26
N ILE A 126 -1.43 1.87 -4.46
CA ILE A 126 -1.03 0.65 -3.76
C ILE A 126 -1.52 -0.56 -4.57
N THR A 127 -0.60 -1.37 -5.07
CA THR A 127 -0.95 -2.70 -5.59
C THR A 127 -1.13 -3.64 -4.40
N VAL A 128 -2.38 -4.01 -4.13
CA VAL A 128 -2.83 -4.69 -2.92
C VAL A 128 -2.26 -6.10 -2.84
N SER A 129 -1.72 -6.45 -1.69
CA SER A 129 -1.33 -7.82 -1.31
C SER A 129 -2.29 -8.44 -0.30
N ASP A 130 -2.90 -7.62 0.56
CA ASP A 130 -3.73 -8.07 1.68
C ASP A 130 -4.68 -6.94 2.13
N VAL A 131 -5.87 -7.32 2.57
CA VAL A 131 -6.90 -6.40 3.09
C VAL A 131 -7.51 -6.98 4.36
N VAL A 132 -7.65 -6.15 5.39
CA VAL A 132 -8.38 -6.48 6.63
C VAL A 132 -9.47 -5.44 6.85
N ILE A 133 -10.70 -5.89 7.08
CA ILE A 133 -11.80 -5.00 7.47
C ILE A 133 -11.71 -4.76 8.98
N GLU A 134 -11.45 -3.53 9.36
CA GLU A 134 -11.31 -3.13 10.75
C GLU A 134 -12.68 -2.96 11.39
N ARG A 135 -12.88 -3.64 12.52
CA ARG A 135 -14.12 -3.52 13.33
C ARG A 135 -13.96 -2.59 14.53
N ASP A 136 -12.72 -2.37 14.97
CA ASP A 136 -12.44 -1.43 16.05
C ASP A 136 -12.57 0.01 15.51
N PRO A 137 -13.49 0.84 16.04
CA PRO A 137 -13.64 2.22 15.61
C PRO A 137 -12.37 3.05 15.85
N ASN A 138 -11.49 2.63 16.77
CA ASN A 138 -10.24 3.32 17.06
C ASN A 138 -9.12 2.98 16.07
N SER A 139 -9.31 2.00 15.18
CA SER A 139 -8.28 1.53 14.25
C SER A 139 -7.67 2.65 13.39
N GLN A 140 -8.49 3.57 12.89
CA GLN A 140 -8.04 4.72 12.10
C GLN A 140 -7.16 5.67 12.92
N ILE A 141 -7.64 6.10 14.09
CA ILE A 141 -6.90 7.07 14.91
C ILE A 141 -5.60 6.45 15.48
N LEU A 142 -5.61 5.17 15.84
CA LEU A 142 -4.41 4.45 16.26
C LEU A 142 -3.39 4.33 15.13
N HIS A 143 -3.85 4.08 13.89
CA HIS A 143 -2.98 4.07 12.72
C HIS A 143 -2.37 5.46 12.46
N TRP A 144 -3.19 6.52 12.52
CA TRP A 144 -2.74 7.90 12.41
C TRP A 144 -1.63 8.24 13.40
N LEU A 145 -1.85 7.98 14.70
CA LEU A 145 -0.85 8.21 15.74
C LEU A 145 0.45 7.44 15.47
N HIS A 146 0.34 6.22 14.93
CA HIS A 146 1.50 5.44 14.55
C HIS A 146 2.26 6.05 13.35
N CYS A 147 1.56 6.48 12.30
CA CYS A 147 2.16 7.16 11.15
C CYS A 147 2.91 8.43 11.58
N LEU A 148 2.28 9.27 12.40
CA LEU A 148 2.90 10.49 12.93
C LEU A 148 4.15 10.19 13.78
N ARG A 149 4.07 9.18 14.65
CA ARG A 149 5.21 8.72 15.45
C ARG A 149 6.35 8.25 14.55
N LEU A 150 6.05 7.46 13.51
CA LEU A 150 7.05 6.93 12.59
C LEU A 150 7.65 8.03 11.71
N ALA A 151 6.86 9.00 11.25
CA ALA A 151 7.37 10.17 10.54
C ALA A 151 8.42 10.90 11.39
N ARG A 152 8.06 11.27 12.63
CA ARG A 152 8.97 11.99 13.56
C ARG A 152 10.20 11.19 13.95
N ASN A 153 10.02 9.90 14.29
CA ASN A 153 11.05 9.12 14.97
C ASN A 153 11.87 8.24 14.02
N CYS A 154 11.34 7.93 12.85
CA CYS A 154 11.96 7.09 11.85
C CYS A 154 12.14 7.88 10.56
N TYR A 155 11.10 8.22 9.81
CA TYR A 155 11.22 8.61 8.40
C TYR A 155 11.91 9.96 8.18
N ASP A 156 11.61 10.95 9.02
CA ASP A 156 12.07 12.34 8.81
C ASP A 156 13.29 12.69 9.68
N LYS A 157 13.83 11.72 10.44
CA LYS A 157 15.11 11.91 11.14
C LYS A 157 16.25 12.06 10.14
N VAL A 158 16.92 13.21 10.20
CA VAL A 158 18.17 13.50 9.48
C VAL A 158 19.25 12.56 10.00
N VAL A 159 19.91 11.85 9.09
CA VAL A 159 21.10 11.08 9.43
C VAL A 159 22.26 12.06 9.46
N VAL A 160 22.64 12.52 10.66
CA VAL A 160 23.86 13.29 10.84
C VAL A 160 25.03 12.31 10.75
N PRO A 161 25.98 12.48 9.82
CA PRO A 161 27.20 11.67 9.81
C PRO A 161 27.93 11.86 11.14
N PRO A 162 28.56 10.82 11.71
CA PRO A 162 29.40 11.01 12.89
C PRO A 162 30.50 12.02 12.53
N THR A 163 30.61 13.09 13.32
CA THR A 163 31.73 14.03 13.26
C THR A 163 33.01 13.25 13.54
N ALA A 164 33.99 13.37 12.65
CA ALA A 164 35.34 12.84 12.80
C ALA A 164 36.06 13.46 14.00
#